data_AF-A0A1D1V8I3-F1
#
_entry.id   AF-A0A1D1V8I3-F1
#
_cell.length_a   1.000
_cell.length_b   1.000
_cell.length_c   1.000
_cell.angle_alpha   90.00
_cell.angle_beta   90.00
_cell.angle_gamma   90.00
#
_symmetry.space_group_name_H-M   'P 1'
#
loop_
_entity.id
_entity.type
_entity.pdbx_description
1 polymer ?
#
loop_
_entity_poly.entity_id
_entity_poly.type
_entity_poly.pdbx_seq_one_letter_code
_entity_poly.pdbx_strand_id
1 'polypeptide(L)'
;MRAIRLSLCPNDVHVLRVFRRHYGVRADRTLKWDLEESVEPIVRNEAIKTKDLPGNDRLGANELPVNLTIAINRALLKFDPIALRKDSAELRRLLTNRRAPAKDGVIRTRAKTLERQIMERDDIKMKRAKMSPEEQMALQKDLAEKVLPQLRSEFYHWQPIYYTPYLAAQYIVCRFPEEYGVLSKIFTELASRRPDFHPQSLLDFGSGVGTVPFAANGVFGKSLNEYVCVDSSADMIEMSKTIIDNDTKGEEPLLREVFHRQFLPGLRDRQYDIVTSAYSLLDLPNVRERLKTVRSLWQKTKRFLVLVELGSVAGYDLIMEARNHILQLDRAGKRSSRRVVDNLEQEEISQIYQNIPEPGEVFSPCPHKVVCPRQVKANSSVVCHFPISFRPLPFMSFRYASTMTSRYSYVVFEKSAAEGQYEEPSEQWPRLVESVRKRHHHAICRMCCSDGTLKELITTRDKHTGPLYNLSRQAKWGDRIPFVPEKRSPEEQKAYDESLVRSKQPSLTSERAGVNSLENLPEEDLDTTNHRGSQEEEDEDCLDEDDRTSKPSRDL
;
A
#
# COMPACT_ATOMS: atom_id res chain seq x y z
N MET A 1 7.10 5.73 35.20
CA MET A 1 7.03 6.23 33.80
C MET A 1 5.89 7.24 33.71
N ARG A 2 6.20 8.53 33.59
CA ARG A 2 5.18 9.61 33.57
C ARG A 2 4.43 9.59 32.24
N ALA A 3 3.11 9.45 32.32
CA ALA A 3 2.20 9.47 31.18
C ALA A 3 2.16 10.87 30.54
N ILE A 4 2.60 10.98 29.29
CA ILE A 4 2.38 12.18 28.47
C ILE A 4 0.96 12.06 27.90
N ARG A 5 0.02 12.82 28.48
CA ARG A 5 -1.28 13.12 27.87
C ARG A 5 -1.02 13.99 26.63
N LEU A 6 -1.07 13.40 25.44
CA LEU A 6 -1.22 14.17 24.21
C LEU A 6 -2.67 14.62 24.11
N SER A 7 -2.86 15.94 24.22
CA SER A 7 -4.11 16.65 23.94
C SER A 7 -4.54 16.39 22.50
N LEU A 8 -5.69 15.75 22.33
CA LEU A 8 -6.38 15.64 21.06
C LEU A 8 -6.96 17.03 20.72
N CYS A 9 -6.60 17.60 19.56
CA CYS A 9 -7.33 18.74 19.01
C CYS A 9 -8.73 18.27 18.56
N PRO A 10 -9.82 18.85 19.09
CA PRO A 10 -11.17 18.57 18.62
C PRO A 10 -11.51 19.60 17.53
N ASN A 11 -11.40 19.23 16.26
CA ASN A 11 -12.05 19.93 15.15
C ASN A 11 -12.06 19.04 13.91
N ASP A 12 -12.99 18.08 13.86
CA ASP A 12 -13.24 17.23 12.70
C ASP A 12 -14.76 16.99 12.50
N VAL A 13 -15.55 18.07 12.61
CA VAL A 13 -17.03 18.02 12.44
C VAL A 13 -17.52 18.77 11.19
N HIS A 14 -16.62 19.25 10.32
CA HIS A 14 -17.01 19.89 9.05
C HIS A 14 -16.29 19.30 7.83
N VAL A 15 -16.48 18.00 7.54
CA VAL A 15 -16.04 17.38 6.27
C VAL A 15 -17.18 16.60 5.60
N LEU A 16 -18.35 17.23 5.42
CA LEU A 16 -19.48 16.61 4.71
C LEU A 16 -19.95 17.33 3.44
N ARG A 17 -19.25 18.36 2.95
CA ARG A 17 -19.69 19.07 1.73
C ARG A 17 -18.60 19.51 0.74
N VAL A 18 -17.50 18.77 0.58
CA VAL A 18 -16.62 18.93 -0.62
C VAL A 18 -15.98 17.59 -1.02
N PHE A 19 -16.77 16.63 -1.52
CA PHE A 19 -16.26 15.36 -2.09
C PHE A 19 -16.56 15.22 -3.59
N ARG A 20 -16.32 16.30 -4.36
CA ARG A 20 -16.21 16.22 -5.82
C ARG A 20 -14.82 16.72 -6.22
N ARG A 21 -14.05 15.88 -6.93
CA ARG A 21 -12.72 16.15 -7.55
C ARG A 21 -11.43 15.88 -6.74
N HIS A 22 -11.31 14.73 -6.05
CA HIS A 22 -9.96 14.25 -5.62
C HIS A 22 -9.45 13.04 -6.42
N TYR A 23 -10.31 12.44 -7.24
CA TYR A 23 -9.96 11.33 -8.12
C TYR A 23 -9.95 11.88 -9.55
N GLY A 24 -8.80 11.80 -10.22
CA GLY A 24 -8.69 12.11 -11.65
C GLY A 24 -9.28 10.98 -12.51
N VAL A 25 -10.27 10.28 -11.98
CA VAL A 25 -11.02 9.26 -12.71
C VAL A 25 -12.16 10.03 -13.36
N ARG A 26 -11.95 10.52 -14.59
CA ARG A 26 -13.10 10.86 -15.43
C ARG A 26 -13.78 9.52 -15.70
N ALA A 27 -15.04 9.39 -15.29
CA ALA A 27 -15.89 8.32 -15.78
C ALA A 27 -15.92 8.47 -17.30
N ASP A 28 -15.22 7.57 -18.00
CA ASP A 28 -15.30 7.54 -19.45
C ASP A 28 -16.65 6.92 -19.82
N ARG A 29 -17.65 7.79 -19.94
CA ARG A 29 -19.03 7.40 -20.31
C ARG A 29 -19.10 6.83 -21.73
N THR A 30 -18.01 6.88 -22.50
CA THR A 30 -17.93 6.34 -23.86
C THR A 30 -17.32 4.94 -23.91
N LEU A 31 -16.69 4.46 -22.83
CA LEU A 31 -16.26 3.06 -22.74
C LEU A 31 -17.47 2.21 -22.34
N LYS A 32 -17.98 1.43 -23.30
CA LYS A 32 -18.88 0.33 -22.99
C LYS A 32 -18.05 -0.89 -22.54
N TRP A 33 -18.60 -1.65 -21.61
CA TRP A 33 -17.95 -2.82 -21.03
C TRP A 33 -18.90 -4.01 -21.15
N ASP A 34 -18.34 -5.17 -21.43
CA ASP A 34 -19.08 -6.42 -21.45
C ASP A 34 -18.39 -7.50 -20.60
N LEU A 35 -19.07 -8.63 -20.43
CA LEU A 35 -18.48 -9.83 -19.82
C LEU A 35 -17.50 -10.47 -20.79
N GLU A 36 -16.40 -11.01 -20.25
CA GLU A 36 -15.50 -11.87 -21.01
C GLU A 36 -16.28 -13.00 -21.70
N GLU A 37 -16.04 -13.21 -22.99
CA GLU A 37 -16.80 -14.15 -23.84
C GLU A 37 -16.77 -15.59 -23.31
N SER A 38 -15.64 -15.99 -22.68
CA SER A 38 -15.51 -17.31 -22.05
C SER A 38 -16.35 -17.48 -20.78
N VAL A 39 -16.70 -16.39 -20.11
CA VAL A 39 -17.44 -16.39 -18.83
C VAL A 39 -18.94 -16.19 -19.06
N GLU A 40 -19.31 -15.52 -20.15
CA GLU A 40 -20.70 -15.15 -20.42
C GLU A 40 -21.69 -16.34 -20.48
N PRO A 41 -21.40 -17.47 -21.15
CA PRO A 41 -22.30 -18.63 -21.19
C PRO A 41 -22.52 -19.25 -19.80
N ILE A 42 -21.48 -19.24 -18.96
CA ILE A 42 -21.51 -19.80 -17.59
C ILE A 42 -22.47 -19.00 -16.71
N VAL A 43 -22.44 -17.66 -16.83
CA VAL A 43 -23.31 -16.77 -16.05
C VAL A 43 -24.75 -16.79 -16.57
N ARG A 44 -24.94 -16.85 -17.89
CA ARG A 44 -26.27 -16.84 -18.51
C ARG A 44 -27.06 -18.14 -18.26
N ASN A 45 -26.39 -19.29 -18.21
CA ASN A 45 -27.04 -20.58 -17.97
C ASN A 45 -27.31 -20.88 -16.47
N GLU A 46 -27.07 -19.91 -15.57
CA GLU A 46 -27.12 -20.07 -14.10
C GLU A 46 -26.28 -21.24 -13.54
N ALA A 47 -25.36 -21.80 -14.34
CA ALA A 47 -24.58 -22.98 -14.00
C ALA A 47 -23.66 -22.73 -12.78
N ILE A 48 -23.28 -21.47 -12.55
CA ILE A 48 -22.46 -21.03 -11.41
C ILE A 48 -23.08 -19.78 -10.81
N LYS A 49 -23.25 -19.74 -9.48
CA LYS A 49 -23.72 -18.54 -8.78
C LYS A 49 -22.67 -17.45 -8.95
N THR A 50 -23.11 -16.20 -9.08
CA THR A 50 -22.22 -15.03 -9.25
C THR A 50 -21.10 -14.93 -8.20
N LYS A 51 -21.32 -15.43 -6.98
CA LYS A 51 -20.32 -15.50 -5.90
C LYS A 51 -19.21 -16.54 -6.10
N ASP A 52 -19.45 -17.53 -6.96
CA ASP A 52 -18.58 -18.67 -7.24
C ASP A 52 -17.88 -18.50 -8.61
N LEU A 53 -18.00 -17.31 -9.22
CA LEU A 53 -17.31 -16.99 -10.47
C LEU A 53 -15.78 -16.94 -10.27
N PRO A 54 -14.99 -17.34 -11.29
CA PRO A 54 -13.55 -17.16 -11.25
C PRO A 54 -13.21 -15.68 -10.97
N GLY A 55 -12.14 -15.44 -10.20
CA GLY A 55 -11.77 -14.09 -9.74
C GLY A 55 -12.44 -13.62 -8.45
N ASN A 56 -13.47 -14.34 -7.98
CA ASN A 56 -14.06 -14.18 -6.65
C ASN A 56 -13.48 -15.22 -5.67
N ASP A 57 -12.24 -15.01 -5.23
CA ASP A 57 -11.57 -15.85 -4.22
C ASP A 57 -12.11 -15.55 -2.80
N ARG A 58 -13.44 -15.72 -2.64
CA ARG A 58 -14.20 -15.34 -1.46
C ARG A 58 -14.08 -16.41 -0.39
N LEU A 59 -13.20 -16.16 0.58
CA LEU A 59 -13.30 -16.80 1.88
C LEU A 59 -14.41 -16.13 2.70
N GLY A 60 -15.16 -16.93 3.47
CA GLY A 60 -16.12 -16.42 4.45
C GLY A 60 -15.44 -15.59 5.55
N ALA A 61 -16.13 -15.32 6.66
CA ALA A 61 -15.42 -14.84 7.84
C ALA A 61 -14.41 -15.93 8.24
N ASN A 62 -13.11 -15.67 8.02
CA ASN A 62 -12.08 -16.68 8.21
C ASN A 62 -12.06 -17.10 9.68
N GLU A 63 -12.25 -18.39 9.90
CA GLU A 63 -12.08 -19.04 11.18
C GLU A 63 -10.78 -19.84 11.15
N LEU A 64 -10.11 -19.86 12.30
CA LEU A 64 -8.98 -20.75 12.48
C LEU A 64 -9.48 -22.20 12.52
N PRO A 65 -8.69 -23.16 11.99
CA PRO A 65 -8.95 -24.57 12.21
C PRO A 65 -9.14 -24.89 13.71
N VAL A 66 -10.01 -25.85 14.02
CA VAL A 66 -10.38 -26.15 15.42
C VAL A 66 -9.16 -26.60 16.23
N ASN A 67 -8.34 -27.49 15.67
CA ASN A 67 -7.10 -27.95 16.28
C ASN A 67 -6.10 -26.81 16.53
N LEU A 68 -5.93 -25.90 15.57
CA LEU A 68 -5.09 -24.71 15.74
C LEU A 68 -5.63 -23.78 16.83
N THR A 69 -6.94 -23.59 16.89
CA THR A 69 -7.59 -22.78 17.93
C THR A 69 -7.35 -23.38 19.32
N ILE A 70 -7.44 -24.70 19.46
CA ILE A 70 -7.16 -25.42 20.71
C ILE A 70 -5.71 -25.24 21.13
N ALA A 71 -4.75 -25.47 20.22
CA ALA A 71 -3.32 -25.32 20.51
C ALA A 71 -2.95 -23.88 20.91
N ILE A 72 -3.49 -22.87 20.21
CA ILE A 72 -3.33 -21.47 20.58
C ILE A 72 -3.89 -21.22 21.99
N ASN A 73 -5.12 -21.66 22.27
CA ASN A 73 -5.71 -21.45 23.59
C ASN A 73 -4.87 -22.09 24.69
N ARG A 74 -4.36 -23.31 24.48
CA ARG A 74 -3.44 -24.01 25.40
C ARG A 74 -2.17 -23.18 25.66
N ALA A 75 -1.51 -22.71 24.60
CA ALA A 75 -0.31 -21.88 24.71
C ALA A 75 -0.53 -20.58 25.51
N LEU A 76 -1.77 -20.07 25.52
CA LEU A 76 -2.17 -18.86 26.22
C LEU A 76 -2.63 -19.10 27.67
N LEU A 77 -2.93 -20.34 28.10
CA LEU A 77 -3.49 -20.64 29.43
C LEU A 77 -2.61 -20.19 30.60
N LYS A 78 -1.30 -20.08 30.39
CA LYS A 78 -0.34 -19.66 31.42
C LYS A 78 -0.37 -18.16 31.75
N PHE A 79 -1.14 -17.36 31.02
CA PHE A 79 -1.20 -15.91 31.19
C PHE A 79 -2.54 -15.46 31.78
N ASP A 80 -2.53 -14.38 32.56
CA ASP A 80 -3.76 -13.80 33.09
C ASP A 80 -4.68 -13.30 31.96
N PRO A 81 -5.93 -13.79 31.87
CA PRO A 81 -6.78 -13.53 30.72
C PRO A 81 -7.30 -12.10 30.61
N ILE A 82 -7.48 -11.43 31.75
CA ILE A 82 -8.00 -10.07 31.80
C ILE A 82 -6.92 -9.09 31.34
N ALA A 83 -5.71 -9.22 31.90
CA ALA A 83 -4.53 -8.43 31.54
C ALA A 83 -4.14 -8.68 30.08
N LEU A 84 -4.03 -9.95 29.67
CA LEU A 84 -3.64 -10.29 28.30
C LEU A 84 -4.57 -9.64 27.28
N ARG A 85 -5.89 -9.70 27.49
CA ARG A 85 -6.87 -9.07 26.60
C ARG A 85 -6.74 -7.56 26.54
N LYS A 86 -6.58 -6.89 27.68
CA LYS A 86 -6.41 -5.43 27.75
C LYS A 86 -5.14 -5.01 27.01
N ASP A 87 -4.02 -5.61 27.36
CA ASP A 87 -2.71 -5.19 26.86
C ASP A 87 -2.52 -5.58 25.39
N SER A 88 -3.16 -6.65 24.92
CA SER A 88 -3.24 -6.98 23.48
C SER A 88 -3.92 -5.89 22.66
N ALA A 89 -4.92 -5.20 23.21
CA ALA A 89 -5.56 -4.06 22.54
C ALA A 89 -4.59 -2.86 22.45
N GLU A 90 -3.75 -2.66 23.47
CA GLU A 90 -2.71 -1.63 23.46
C GLU A 90 -1.63 -1.95 22.42
N LEU A 91 -1.15 -3.19 22.36
CA LEU A 91 -0.22 -3.66 21.33
C LEU A 91 -0.80 -3.49 19.93
N ARG A 92 -2.06 -3.88 19.71
CA ARG A 92 -2.74 -3.71 18.41
C ARG A 92 -2.73 -2.25 17.96
N ARG A 93 -3.00 -1.32 18.89
CA ARG A 93 -2.95 0.13 18.61
C ARG A 93 -1.53 0.59 18.27
N LEU A 94 -0.51 0.09 18.98
CA LEU A 94 0.89 0.39 18.69
C LEU A 94 1.27 -0.06 17.25
N LEU A 95 0.99 -1.32 16.92
CA LEU A 95 1.30 -1.90 15.61
C LEU A 95 0.57 -1.19 14.48
N THR A 96 -0.73 -0.89 14.65
CA THR A 96 -1.55 -0.22 13.63
C THR A 96 -1.05 1.20 13.29
N ASN A 97 -0.45 1.88 14.26
CA ASN A 97 0.07 3.25 14.10
C ASN A 97 1.57 3.30 13.75
N ARG A 98 2.21 2.15 13.57
CA ARG A 98 3.64 2.07 13.29
C ARG A 98 3.92 2.65 11.90
N ARG A 99 5.04 3.37 11.78
CA ARG A 99 5.51 3.99 10.54
C ARG A 99 6.95 3.57 10.27
N ALA A 100 7.33 3.51 9.00
CA ALA A 100 8.72 3.28 8.64
C ALA A 100 9.59 4.49 9.06
N PRO A 101 10.86 4.26 9.42
CA PRO A 101 11.84 5.34 9.61
C PRO A 101 11.91 6.23 8.36
N ALA A 102 12.02 7.53 8.57
CA ALA A 102 12.22 8.48 7.48
C ALA A 102 13.55 8.20 6.75
N LYS A 103 13.61 8.48 5.45
CA LYS A 103 14.83 8.28 4.65
C LYS A 103 15.91 9.27 5.12
N ASP A 104 17.16 8.82 5.24
CA ASP A 104 18.29 9.65 5.64
C ASP A 104 18.39 10.94 4.82
N GLY A 105 18.16 10.87 3.50
CA GLY A 105 18.18 12.05 2.63
C GLY A 105 17.12 13.09 2.99
N VAL A 106 15.92 12.64 3.41
CA VAL A 106 14.83 13.52 3.85
C VAL A 106 15.19 14.19 5.18
N ILE A 107 15.72 13.41 6.13
CA ILE A 107 16.17 13.93 7.43
C ILE A 107 17.28 14.96 7.23
N ARG A 108 18.30 14.66 6.40
CA ARG A 108 19.40 15.59 6.07
C ARG A 108 18.92 16.86 5.38
N THR A 109 17.98 16.75 4.44
CA THR A 109 17.43 17.90 3.73
C THR A 109 16.64 18.80 4.68
N ARG A 110 15.86 18.20 5.58
CA ARG A 110 15.12 18.94 6.60
C ARG A 110 16.06 19.58 7.61
N ALA A 111 17.11 18.88 8.05
CA ALA A 111 18.15 19.41 8.93
C ALA A 111 18.77 20.68 8.35
N LYS A 112 19.23 20.65 7.09
CA LYS A 112 19.75 21.83 6.39
C LYS A 112 18.74 22.98 6.29
N THR A 113 17.47 22.65 6.11
CA THR A 113 16.40 23.66 6.06
C THR A 113 16.23 24.34 7.42
N LEU A 114 16.23 23.57 8.51
CA LEU A 114 16.14 24.08 9.87
C LEU A 114 17.40 24.89 10.25
N GLU A 115 18.59 24.40 9.89
CA GLU A 115 19.85 25.12 10.05
C GLU A 115 19.79 26.50 9.41
N ARG A 116 19.35 26.56 8.14
CA ARG A 116 19.16 27.83 7.42
C ARG A 116 18.14 28.73 8.12
N GLN A 117 16.98 28.20 8.50
CA GLN A 117 15.92 28.97 9.18
C GLN A 117 16.40 29.56 10.51
N ILE A 118 17.22 28.83 11.26
CA ILE A 118 17.79 29.31 12.52
C ILE A 118 18.88 30.35 12.25
N MET A 119 19.74 30.14 11.26
CA MET A 119 20.79 31.10 10.87
C MET A 119 20.22 32.41 10.30
N GLU A 120 19.04 32.37 9.68
CA GLU A 120 18.36 33.53 9.09
C GLU A 120 17.61 34.37 10.13
N ARG A 121 17.45 33.91 11.38
CA ARG A 121 16.83 34.73 12.43
C ARG A 121 17.69 35.95 12.73
N ASP A 122 17.05 37.11 12.82
CA ASP A 122 17.73 38.41 12.95
C ASP A 122 18.66 38.49 14.17
N ASP A 123 18.27 37.90 15.29
CA ASP A 123 19.08 37.86 16.52
C ASP A 123 20.39 37.08 16.33
N ILE A 124 20.34 35.96 15.61
CA ILE A 124 21.51 35.11 15.32
C ILE A 124 22.34 35.73 14.20
N LYS A 125 21.70 36.28 13.17
CA LYS A 125 22.37 36.93 12.04
C LYS A 125 23.16 38.16 12.49
N MET A 126 22.58 39.00 13.36
CA MET A 126 23.27 40.15 13.96
C MET A 126 24.41 39.72 14.89
N LYS A 127 24.23 38.66 15.70
CA LYS A 127 25.31 38.12 16.55
C LYS A 127 26.48 37.61 15.71
N ARG A 128 26.20 36.80 14.69
CA ARG A 128 27.22 36.21 13.81
C ARG A 128 28.10 37.26 13.12
N ALA A 129 27.51 38.38 12.69
CA ALA A 129 28.25 39.46 12.03
C ALA A 129 29.31 40.13 12.93
N LYS A 130 29.19 39.99 14.25
CA LYS A 130 30.10 40.57 15.25
C LYS A 130 31.08 39.54 15.85
N MET A 131 31.00 38.27 15.45
CA MET A 131 31.75 37.15 16.06
C MET A 131 33.04 36.83 15.31
N SER A 132 34.06 36.40 16.06
CA SER A 132 35.33 35.90 15.51
C SER A 132 35.13 34.59 14.72
N PRO A 133 36.08 34.18 13.87
CA PRO A 133 36.00 32.90 13.16
C PRO A 133 35.84 31.68 14.10
N GLU A 134 36.48 31.70 15.26
CA GLU A 134 36.40 30.63 16.27
C GLU A 134 35.02 30.58 16.92
N GLU A 135 34.45 31.73 17.25
CA GLU A 135 33.11 31.86 17.81
C GLU A 135 32.03 31.43 16.79
N GLN A 136 32.23 31.73 15.51
CA GLN A 136 31.34 31.26 14.44
C GLN A 136 31.35 29.73 14.31
N MET A 137 32.52 29.10 14.49
CA MET A 137 32.64 27.64 14.49
C MET A 137 31.95 27.01 15.72
N ALA A 138 32.04 27.64 16.89
CA ALA A 138 31.31 27.23 18.09
C ALA A 138 29.79 27.35 17.90
N LEU A 139 29.31 28.46 17.31
CA LEU A 139 27.89 28.66 16.98
C LEU A 139 27.36 27.58 16.03
N GLN A 140 28.19 27.10 15.09
CA GLN A 140 27.82 26.03 14.18
C GLN A 140 27.68 24.67 14.90
N LYS A 141 28.46 24.43 15.96
CA LYS A 141 28.32 23.25 16.82
C LYS A 141 27.04 23.34 17.67
N ASP A 142 26.76 24.50 18.26
CA ASP A 142 25.53 24.77 19.02
C ASP A 142 24.26 24.68 18.15
N LEU A 143 24.39 24.97 16.85
CA LEU A 143 23.28 24.86 15.90
C LEU A 143 22.75 23.43 15.84
N ALA A 144 23.63 22.43 15.87
CA ALA A 144 23.22 21.03 15.88
C ALA A 144 22.38 20.70 17.13
N GLU A 145 22.75 21.23 18.29
CA GLU A 145 21.99 21.06 19.54
C GLU A 145 20.61 21.70 19.48
N LYS A 146 20.43 22.79 18.71
CA LYS A 146 19.13 23.44 18.48
C LYS A 146 18.28 22.74 17.41
N VAL A 147 18.90 22.15 16.41
CA VAL A 147 18.22 21.47 15.28
C VAL A 147 17.73 20.07 15.69
N LEU A 148 18.53 19.32 16.45
CA LEU A 148 18.21 17.93 16.81
C LEU A 148 16.85 17.75 17.53
N PRO A 149 16.45 18.58 18.52
CA PRO A 149 15.15 18.46 19.16
C PRO A 149 13.98 18.70 18.19
N GLN A 150 14.13 19.65 17.26
CA GLN A 150 13.10 19.95 16.24
C GLN A 150 12.97 18.80 15.22
N LEU A 151 14.09 18.20 14.81
CA LEU A 151 14.04 16.99 13.98
C LEU A 151 13.34 15.83 14.71
N ARG A 152 13.65 15.63 15.99
CA ARG A 152 13.05 14.56 16.80
C ARG A 152 11.54 14.74 17.01
N SER A 153 11.04 15.98 17.04
CA SER A 153 9.60 16.23 17.16
C SER A 153 8.86 16.10 15.81
N GLU A 154 9.52 16.37 14.68
CA GLU A 154 8.92 16.26 13.35
C GLU A 154 8.86 14.82 12.81
N PHE A 155 9.89 14.01 13.09
CA PHE A 155 9.99 12.67 12.55
C PHE A 155 9.47 11.60 13.51
N TYR A 156 8.79 10.59 12.96
CA TYR A 156 8.36 9.43 13.73
C TYR A 156 9.56 8.73 14.39
N HIS A 157 9.53 8.62 15.72
CA HIS A 157 10.55 7.95 16.49
C HIS A 157 10.38 6.43 16.41
N TRP A 158 10.89 5.85 15.34
CA TRP A 158 10.91 4.40 15.17
C TRP A 158 11.81 3.76 16.22
N GLN A 159 11.32 2.69 16.84
CA GLN A 159 12.06 1.85 17.78
C GLN A 159 11.83 0.37 17.44
N PRO A 160 12.85 -0.48 17.61
CA PRO A 160 12.69 -1.93 17.50
C PRO A 160 11.74 -2.43 18.60
N ILE A 161 10.94 -3.43 18.28
CA ILE A 161 10.09 -4.12 19.25
C ILE A 161 10.85 -5.37 19.71
N TYR A 162 11.11 -5.45 21.01
CA TYR A 162 11.70 -6.64 21.62
C TYR A 162 10.58 -7.51 22.19
N TYR A 163 10.28 -8.60 21.49
CA TYR A 163 9.26 -9.55 21.91
C TYR A 163 9.75 -10.38 23.07
N THR A 164 8.97 -10.38 24.15
CA THR A 164 9.05 -11.27 25.31
C THR A 164 7.99 -12.38 25.17
N PRO A 165 8.01 -13.43 26.02
CA PRO A 165 6.95 -14.45 25.99
C PRO A 165 5.54 -13.88 26.14
N TYR A 166 5.38 -12.84 26.95
CA TYR A 166 4.09 -12.16 27.14
C TYR A 166 3.72 -11.29 25.94
N LEU A 167 4.67 -10.57 25.33
CA LEU A 167 4.41 -9.77 24.12
C LEU A 167 4.06 -10.66 22.92
N ALA A 168 4.67 -11.85 22.82
CA ALA A 168 4.32 -12.86 21.82
C ALA A 168 2.87 -13.37 22.00
N ALA A 169 2.46 -13.63 23.25
CA ALA A 169 1.08 -13.99 23.58
C ALA A 169 0.10 -12.87 23.20
N GLN A 170 0.44 -11.61 23.50
CA GLN A 170 -0.35 -10.44 23.09
C GLN A 170 -0.46 -10.35 21.57
N TYR A 171 0.64 -10.61 20.85
CA TYR A 171 0.67 -10.62 19.40
C TYR A 171 -0.28 -11.66 18.82
N ILE A 172 -0.25 -12.91 19.32
CA ILE A 172 -1.19 -13.96 18.90
C ILE A 172 -2.63 -13.48 19.04
N VAL A 173 -2.95 -12.97 20.23
CA VAL A 173 -4.31 -12.58 20.58
C VAL A 173 -4.83 -11.49 19.65
N CYS A 174 -4.02 -10.48 19.32
CA CYS A 174 -4.47 -9.35 18.51
C CYS A 174 -4.19 -9.44 17.00
N ARG A 175 -3.35 -10.36 16.52
CA ARG A 175 -2.92 -10.43 15.11
C ARG A 175 -3.20 -11.76 14.44
N PHE A 176 -2.98 -12.90 15.12
CA PHE A 176 -2.97 -14.22 14.48
C PHE A 176 -4.21 -14.51 13.62
N PRO A 177 -5.46 -14.33 14.10
CA PRO A 177 -6.64 -14.65 13.29
C PRO A 177 -6.80 -13.75 12.06
N GLU A 178 -6.38 -12.47 12.18
CA GLU A 178 -6.40 -11.52 11.07
C GLU A 178 -5.40 -11.94 9.99
N GLU A 179 -4.16 -12.22 10.41
CA GLU A 179 -3.07 -12.56 9.50
C GLU A 179 -3.33 -13.90 8.82
N TYR A 180 -3.83 -14.89 9.55
CA TYR A 180 -4.27 -16.17 8.97
C TYR A 180 -5.32 -15.96 7.87
N GLY A 181 -6.32 -15.11 8.12
CA GLY A 181 -7.36 -14.82 7.12
C GLY A 181 -6.83 -14.11 5.88
N VAL A 182 -5.88 -13.18 6.05
CA VAL A 182 -5.22 -12.48 4.92
C VAL A 182 -4.39 -13.47 4.10
N LEU A 183 -3.54 -14.24 4.76
CA LEU A 183 -2.63 -15.19 4.10
C LEU A 183 -3.39 -16.31 3.40
N SER A 184 -4.43 -16.85 4.04
CA SER A 184 -5.32 -17.84 3.42
C SER A 184 -5.93 -17.28 2.15
N LYS A 185 -6.42 -16.02 2.17
CA LYS A 185 -7.00 -15.38 0.99
C LYS A 185 -5.99 -15.21 -0.15
N ILE A 186 -4.76 -14.79 0.16
CA ILE A 186 -3.69 -14.61 -0.83
C ILE A 186 -3.28 -15.96 -1.43
N PHE A 187 -3.09 -16.98 -0.59
CA PHE A 187 -2.72 -18.32 -1.06
C PHE A 187 -3.83 -19.01 -1.84
N THR A 188 -5.09 -18.84 -1.46
CA THR A 188 -6.24 -19.30 -2.27
C THR A 188 -6.29 -18.61 -3.63
N GLU A 189 -6.09 -17.29 -3.71
CA GLU A 189 -6.00 -16.60 -5.00
C GLU A 189 -4.84 -17.16 -5.85
N LEU A 190 -3.69 -17.45 -5.23
CA LEU A 190 -2.54 -18.05 -5.92
C LEU A 190 -2.88 -19.42 -6.49
N ALA A 191 -3.41 -20.34 -5.67
CA ALA A 191 -3.79 -21.68 -6.08
C ALA A 191 -4.88 -21.69 -7.17
N SER A 192 -5.88 -20.81 -7.03
CA SER A 192 -7.00 -20.62 -7.97
C SER A 192 -6.50 -20.22 -9.37
N ARG A 193 -5.51 -19.34 -9.44
CA ARG A 193 -4.92 -18.84 -10.69
C ARG A 193 -3.81 -19.72 -11.27
N ARG A 194 -3.26 -20.61 -10.45
CA ARG A 194 -2.17 -21.53 -10.78
C ARG A 194 -2.51 -22.93 -10.26
N PRO A 195 -3.54 -23.58 -10.82
CA PRO A 195 -3.95 -24.91 -10.38
C PRO A 195 -2.88 -25.98 -10.63
N ASP A 196 -1.96 -25.73 -11.55
CA ASP A 196 -0.77 -26.55 -11.85
C ASP A 196 0.33 -26.42 -10.79
N PHE A 197 0.28 -25.40 -9.94
CA PHE A 197 1.35 -25.12 -8.99
C PHE A 197 1.19 -25.90 -7.69
N HIS A 198 2.12 -26.84 -7.48
CA HIS A 198 2.19 -27.71 -6.31
C HIS A 198 3.50 -27.45 -5.54
N PRO A 199 3.55 -26.41 -4.69
CA PRO A 199 4.77 -26.04 -3.97
C PRO A 199 5.19 -27.16 -3.01
N GLN A 200 6.48 -27.47 -2.96
CA GLN A 200 7.06 -28.46 -2.03
C GLN A 200 7.75 -27.80 -0.83
N SER A 201 8.16 -26.54 -0.99
CA SER A 201 8.96 -25.84 0.02
C SER A 201 8.50 -24.40 0.22
N LEU A 202 8.45 -23.98 1.49
CA LEU A 202 8.09 -22.62 1.89
C LEU A 202 9.14 -22.02 2.83
N LEU A 203 9.55 -20.77 2.58
CA LEU A 203 10.31 -19.96 3.53
C LEU A 203 9.46 -18.78 4.00
N ASP A 204 9.39 -18.57 5.31
CA ASP A 204 8.70 -17.47 5.97
C ASP A 204 9.71 -16.58 6.70
N PHE A 205 9.89 -15.35 6.24
CA PHE A 205 10.79 -14.37 6.84
C PHE A 205 10.03 -13.39 7.75
N GLY A 206 10.55 -13.22 8.97
CA GLY A 206 9.84 -12.55 10.04
C GLY A 206 8.64 -13.38 10.48
N SER A 207 8.84 -14.68 10.65
CA SER A 207 7.76 -15.67 10.82
C SER A 207 6.96 -15.48 12.11
N GLY A 208 7.50 -14.75 13.08
CA GLY A 208 6.88 -14.46 14.36
C GLY A 208 6.39 -15.74 15.03
N VAL A 209 5.09 -15.77 15.32
CA VAL A 209 4.40 -16.87 15.98
C VAL A 209 3.94 -17.98 15.01
N GLY A 210 4.39 -17.95 13.76
CA GLY A 210 4.22 -19.03 12.78
C GLY A 210 2.89 -19.03 12.04
N THR A 211 2.28 -17.88 11.76
CA THR A 211 0.97 -17.83 11.09
C THR A 211 1.01 -18.26 9.61
N VAL A 212 2.10 -17.97 8.89
CA VAL A 212 2.24 -18.33 7.46
C VAL A 212 2.23 -19.84 7.22
N PRO A 213 3.00 -20.68 7.95
CA PRO A 213 2.93 -22.14 7.81
C PRO A 213 1.51 -22.70 7.90
N PHE A 214 0.71 -22.26 8.88
CA PHE A 214 -0.67 -22.74 9.02
C PHE A 214 -1.57 -22.33 7.86
N ALA A 215 -1.48 -21.07 7.42
CA ALA A 215 -2.28 -20.58 6.31
C ALA A 215 -1.89 -21.25 4.98
N ALA A 216 -0.58 -21.46 4.76
CA ALA A 216 -0.07 -22.15 3.59
C ALA A 216 -0.47 -23.63 3.59
N ASN A 217 -0.36 -24.32 4.73
CA ASN A 217 -0.79 -25.72 4.87
C ASN A 217 -2.29 -25.89 4.60
N GLY A 218 -3.11 -24.92 4.99
CA GLY A 218 -4.56 -24.92 4.70
C GLY A 218 -4.90 -24.92 3.21
N VAL A 219 -3.99 -24.44 2.35
CA VAL A 219 -4.20 -24.37 0.89
C VAL A 219 -3.37 -25.41 0.13
N PHE A 220 -2.09 -25.56 0.49
CA PHE A 220 -1.09 -26.38 -0.21
C PHE A 220 -0.58 -27.58 0.59
N GLY A 221 -1.21 -27.93 1.73
CA GLY A 221 -0.71 -28.96 2.65
C GLY A 221 -0.59 -30.38 2.07
N LYS A 222 -1.17 -30.64 0.89
CA LYS A 222 -0.98 -31.92 0.17
C LYS A 222 0.37 -32.00 -0.56
N SER A 223 0.97 -30.86 -0.91
CA SER A 223 2.22 -30.80 -1.68
C SER A 223 3.39 -30.25 -0.87
N LEU A 224 3.13 -29.38 0.12
CA LEU A 224 4.16 -28.79 0.96
C LEU A 224 4.77 -29.84 1.90
N ASN A 225 6.07 -30.06 1.76
CA ASN A 225 6.84 -31.02 2.53
C ASN A 225 7.75 -30.35 3.56
N GLU A 226 8.04 -29.05 3.41
CA GLU A 226 8.98 -28.35 4.29
C GLU A 226 8.61 -26.89 4.51
N TYR A 227 8.70 -26.44 5.76
CA TYR A 227 8.48 -25.07 6.18
C TYR A 227 9.72 -24.54 6.90
N VAL A 228 10.36 -23.49 6.37
CA VAL A 228 11.49 -22.80 7.01
C VAL A 228 11.02 -21.46 7.56
N CYS A 229 10.93 -21.36 8.89
CA CYS A 229 10.47 -20.17 9.60
C CYS A 229 11.68 -19.39 10.15
N VAL A 230 11.85 -18.14 9.73
CA VAL A 230 12.98 -17.29 10.12
C VAL A 230 12.47 -16.10 10.92
N ASP A 231 12.86 -15.98 12.19
CA ASP A 231 12.53 -14.82 13.02
C ASP A 231 13.67 -14.46 13.98
N SER A 232 13.99 -13.17 14.11
CA SER A 232 15.05 -12.71 15.01
C SER A 232 14.74 -12.89 16.51
N SER A 233 13.46 -12.98 16.89
CA SER A 233 13.04 -13.14 18.28
C SER A 233 12.97 -14.61 18.68
N ALA A 234 13.79 -14.98 19.67
CA ALA A 234 13.74 -16.30 20.31
C ALA A 234 12.36 -16.58 20.92
N ASP A 235 11.74 -15.58 21.57
CA ASP A 235 10.45 -15.74 22.25
C ASP A 235 9.28 -15.96 21.27
N MET A 236 9.33 -15.32 20.09
CA MET A 236 8.35 -15.58 19.03
C MET A 236 8.50 -16.98 18.45
N ILE A 237 9.75 -17.41 18.22
CA ILE A 237 10.07 -18.78 17.77
C ILE A 237 9.56 -19.81 18.78
N GLU A 238 9.85 -19.61 20.07
CA GLU A 238 9.45 -20.55 21.12
C GLU A 238 7.92 -20.65 21.23
N MET A 239 7.23 -19.52 21.10
CA MET A 239 5.77 -19.49 21.04
C MET A 239 5.24 -20.21 19.79
N SER A 240 5.87 -20.03 18.63
CA SER A 240 5.52 -20.76 17.40
C SER A 240 5.66 -22.28 17.57
N LYS A 241 6.78 -22.74 18.14
CA LYS A 241 7.03 -24.16 18.45
C LYS A 241 5.96 -24.71 19.38
N THR A 242 5.66 -24.01 20.47
CA THR A 242 4.60 -24.40 21.41
C THR A 242 3.25 -24.66 20.71
N ILE A 243 2.87 -23.81 19.75
CA ILE A 243 1.62 -23.98 18.99
C ILE A 243 1.71 -25.15 18.00
N ILE A 244 2.83 -25.29 17.31
CA ILE A 244 3.04 -26.34 16.28
C ILE A 244 3.11 -27.72 16.92
N ASP A 245 3.87 -27.88 18.00
CA ASP A 245 4.05 -29.13 18.72
C ASP A 245 2.79 -29.51 19.52
N ASN A 246 1.85 -28.57 19.66
CA ASN A 246 0.58 -28.74 20.36
C ASN A 246 0.74 -29.12 21.85
N ASP A 247 1.94 -29.00 22.42
CA ASP A 247 2.35 -29.20 23.84
C ASP A 247 1.58 -30.30 24.62
N THR A 248 1.19 -31.38 23.94
CA THR A 248 0.37 -32.45 24.51
C THR A 248 1.10 -33.77 24.33
N LYS A 249 1.51 -34.39 25.45
CA LYS A 249 2.22 -35.68 25.44
C LYS A 249 1.40 -36.73 24.68
N GLY A 250 1.96 -37.23 23.58
CA GLY A 250 1.37 -38.30 22.77
C GLY A 250 0.45 -37.83 21.63
N GLU A 251 0.22 -36.52 21.45
CA GLU A 251 -0.42 -36.00 20.24
C GLU A 251 0.65 -35.69 19.17
N GLU A 252 0.31 -35.95 17.91
CA GLU A 252 1.14 -35.54 16.77
C GLU A 252 1.16 -34.01 16.64
N PRO A 253 2.27 -33.42 16.15
CA PRO A 253 2.34 -31.99 15.91
C PRO A 253 1.31 -31.58 14.85
N LEU A 254 0.82 -30.34 14.94
CA LEU A 254 -0.16 -29.79 13.99
C LEU A 254 0.42 -29.66 12.58
N LEU A 255 1.73 -29.45 12.47
CA LEU A 255 2.49 -29.39 11.23
C LEU A 255 3.78 -30.19 11.39
N ARG A 256 4.14 -30.95 10.36
CA ARG A 256 5.40 -31.69 10.30
C ARG A 256 6.44 -30.90 9.51
N GLU A 257 7.73 -31.21 9.72
CA GLU A 257 8.84 -30.65 8.94
C GLU A 257 8.90 -29.10 8.98
N VAL A 258 8.70 -28.53 10.17
CA VAL A 258 8.88 -27.09 10.42
C VAL A 258 10.24 -26.82 11.06
N PHE A 259 11.06 -26.00 10.40
CA PHE A 259 12.40 -25.65 10.83
C PHE A 259 12.48 -24.17 11.20
N HIS A 260 12.70 -23.87 12.48
CA HIS A 260 12.91 -22.50 12.95
C HIS A 260 14.38 -22.08 12.91
N ARG A 261 14.65 -20.85 12.47
CA ARG A 261 15.99 -20.24 12.45
C ARG A 261 15.93 -18.78 12.89
N GLN A 262 16.98 -18.29 13.55
CA GLN A 262 17.07 -16.87 13.90
C GLN A 262 17.61 -15.99 12.78
N PHE A 263 18.31 -16.59 11.82
CA PHE A 263 18.97 -15.89 10.74
C PHE A 263 18.54 -16.47 9.40
N LEU A 264 18.41 -15.58 8.42
CA LEU A 264 18.11 -15.99 7.06
C LEU A 264 19.25 -16.87 6.54
N PRO A 265 18.96 -18.01 5.88
CA PRO A 265 19.98 -18.86 5.30
C PRO A 265 20.90 -18.06 4.32
N GLY A 266 22.15 -18.47 4.16
CA GLY A 266 23.13 -17.80 3.29
C GLY A 266 22.67 -17.72 1.82
N LEU A 267 23.25 -16.81 1.04
CA LEU A 267 22.81 -16.55 -0.35
C LEU A 267 23.02 -17.74 -1.29
N ARG A 268 24.00 -18.62 -1.02
CA ARG A 268 24.28 -19.83 -1.81
C ARG A 268 23.41 -21.03 -1.43
N ASP A 269 22.51 -20.84 -0.46
CA ASP A 269 21.57 -21.88 -0.08
C ASP A 269 20.50 -22.07 -1.16
N ARG A 270 19.76 -23.17 -1.04
CA ARG A 270 18.60 -23.50 -1.87
C ARG A 270 17.56 -22.37 -1.96
N GLN A 271 16.86 -22.35 -3.09
CA GLN A 271 15.62 -21.58 -3.26
C GLN A 271 14.41 -22.36 -2.74
N TYR A 272 13.30 -21.65 -2.55
CA TYR A 272 12.03 -22.16 -2.05
C TYR A 272 10.90 -21.85 -3.03
N ASP A 273 9.97 -22.77 -3.23
CA ASP A 273 8.87 -22.59 -4.19
C ASP A 273 8.01 -21.35 -3.84
N ILE A 274 7.78 -21.13 -2.54
CA ILE A 274 7.15 -19.92 -1.99
C ILE A 274 8.09 -19.28 -0.95
N VAL A 275 8.35 -17.98 -1.10
CA VAL A 275 8.95 -17.14 -0.06
C VAL A 275 7.92 -16.12 0.39
N THR A 276 7.73 -15.97 1.70
CA THR A 276 6.79 -15.02 2.29
C THR A 276 7.50 -14.07 3.26
N SER A 277 7.07 -12.82 3.29
CA SER A 277 7.31 -11.91 4.43
C SER A 277 6.01 -11.18 4.72
N ALA A 278 5.41 -11.51 5.86
CA ALA A 278 4.13 -10.96 6.30
C ALA A 278 4.32 -10.10 7.54
N TYR A 279 3.99 -8.81 7.42
CA TYR A 279 3.98 -7.81 8.50
C TYR A 279 5.34 -7.53 9.16
N SER A 280 6.45 -7.82 8.46
CA SER A 280 7.81 -7.68 8.99
C SER A 280 8.63 -6.54 8.36
N LEU A 281 8.17 -5.92 7.27
CA LEU A 281 8.94 -4.85 6.61
C LEU A 281 8.97 -3.56 7.43
N LEU A 282 7.90 -3.26 8.18
CA LEU A 282 7.87 -2.15 9.14
C LEU A 282 8.89 -2.35 10.28
N ASP A 283 9.24 -3.60 10.62
CA ASP A 283 10.19 -3.95 11.68
C ASP A 283 11.66 -3.77 11.27
N LEU A 284 11.93 -3.40 10.01
CA LEU A 284 13.28 -3.18 9.53
C LEU A 284 13.74 -1.72 9.73
N PRO A 285 14.98 -1.52 10.20
CA PRO A 285 15.41 -0.26 10.83
C PRO A 285 15.67 0.90 9.86
N ASN A 286 15.74 0.65 8.55
CA ASN A 286 15.92 1.68 7.54
C ASN A 286 15.63 1.12 6.12
N VAL A 287 15.58 2.02 5.13
CA VAL A 287 15.33 1.69 3.72
C VAL A 287 16.39 0.72 3.17
N ARG A 288 17.66 0.90 3.54
CA ARG A 288 18.78 0.11 3.00
C ARG A 288 18.63 -1.36 3.40
N GLU A 289 18.40 -1.63 4.68
CA GLU A 289 18.19 -3.00 5.18
C GLU A 289 16.90 -3.59 4.63
N ARG A 290 15.80 -2.82 4.51
CA ARG A 290 14.57 -3.30 3.84
C ARG A 290 14.81 -3.76 2.42
N LEU A 291 15.43 -2.92 1.59
CA LEU A 291 15.65 -3.25 0.18
C LEU A 291 16.65 -4.41 0.01
N LYS A 292 17.67 -4.48 0.89
CA LYS A 292 18.61 -5.61 0.95
C LYS A 292 17.89 -6.91 1.30
N THR A 293 17.01 -6.89 2.30
CA THR A 293 16.19 -8.04 2.68
C THR A 293 15.26 -8.46 1.54
N VAL A 294 14.50 -7.52 0.95
CA VAL A 294 13.62 -7.81 -0.19
C VAL A 294 14.38 -8.46 -1.35
N ARG A 295 15.59 -7.98 -1.65
CA ARG A 295 16.45 -8.60 -2.67
C ARG A 295 16.87 -10.01 -2.31
N SER A 296 17.28 -10.25 -1.05
CA SER A 296 17.66 -11.57 -0.57
C SER A 296 16.49 -12.56 -0.62
N LEU A 297 15.29 -12.13 -0.22
CA LEU A 297 14.07 -12.93 -0.33
C LEU A 297 13.75 -13.28 -1.79
N TRP A 298 13.90 -12.32 -2.71
CA TRP A 298 13.72 -12.57 -4.14
C TRP A 298 14.74 -13.57 -4.71
N GLN A 299 16.01 -13.50 -4.29
CA GLN A 299 17.03 -14.47 -4.68
C GLN A 299 16.74 -15.89 -4.17
N LYS A 300 16.12 -16.01 -2.99
CA LYS A 300 15.67 -17.28 -2.40
C LYS A 300 14.34 -17.79 -2.98
N THR A 301 13.67 -16.99 -3.79
CA THR A 301 12.41 -17.39 -4.41
C THR A 301 12.69 -18.26 -5.62
N LYS A 302 12.03 -19.41 -5.74
CA LYS A 302 12.02 -20.24 -6.94
C LYS A 302 10.85 -19.90 -7.84
N ARG A 303 9.64 -19.72 -7.29
CA ARG A 303 8.46 -19.32 -8.09
C ARG A 303 7.75 -18.08 -7.54
N PHE A 304 7.26 -18.09 -6.29
CA PHE A 304 6.45 -16.97 -5.77
C PHE A 304 7.07 -16.27 -4.55
N LEU A 305 7.10 -14.93 -4.60
CA LEU A 305 7.41 -14.08 -3.44
C LEU A 305 6.16 -13.33 -3.00
N VAL A 306 5.73 -13.56 -1.76
CA VAL A 306 4.55 -12.93 -1.15
C VAL A 306 5.00 -11.91 -0.11
N LEU A 307 4.67 -10.64 -0.30
CA LEU A 307 4.93 -9.57 0.66
C LEU A 307 3.60 -8.99 1.15
N VAL A 308 3.41 -8.92 2.47
CA VAL A 308 2.17 -8.42 3.09
C VAL A 308 2.51 -7.41 4.17
N GLU A 309 1.75 -6.33 4.25
CA GLU A 309 1.85 -5.31 5.28
C GLU A 309 0.48 -4.79 5.71
N LEU A 310 0.47 -4.00 6.78
CA LEU A 310 -0.74 -3.31 7.24
C LEU A 310 -1.36 -2.45 6.13
N GLY A 311 -2.69 -2.38 6.09
CA GLY A 311 -3.46 -1.53 5.16
C GLY A 311 -3.38 -0.03 5.50
N SER A 312 -2.31 0.43 6.13
CA SER A 312 -2.05 1.83 6.43
C SER A 312 -1.33 2.52 5.25
N VAL A 313 -1.20 3.85 5.30
CA VAL A 313 -0.35 4.59 4.34
C VAL A 313 1.09 4.08 4.41
N ALA A 314 1.64 3.92 5.61
CA ALA A 314 3.00 3.42 5.79
C ALA A 314 3.19 2.00 5.23
N GLY A 315 2.25 1.08 5.49
CA GLY A 315 2.34 -0.29 4.96
C GLY A 315 2.20 -0.33 3.44
N TYR A 316 1.28 0.44 2.87
CA TYR A 316 1.16 0.58 1.41
C TYR A 316 2.44 1.14 0.76
N ASP A 317 3.03 2.19 1.35
CA ASP A 317 4.26 2.79 0.85
C ASP A 317 5.43 1.79 0.85
N LEU A 318 5.54 0.94 1.88
CA LEU A 318 6.55 -0.12 1.92
C LEU A 318 6.33 -1.20 0.86
N ILE A 319 5.08 -1.61 0.62
CA ILE A 319 4.75 -2.56 -0.45
C ILE A 319 5.08 -1.97 -1.83
N MET A 320 4.81 -0.67 -2.04
CA MET A 320 5.21 0.02 -3.27
C MET A 320 6.73 0.19 -3.37
N GLU A 321 7.44 0.44 -2.26
CA GLU A 321 8.90 0.51 -2.21
C GLU A 321 9.52 -0.83 -2.66
N ALA A 322 9.05 -1.95 -2.09
CA ALA A 322 9.50 -3.29 -2.47
C ALA A 322 9.15 -3.63 -3.92
N ARG A 323 7.93 -3.31 -4.36
CA ARG A 323 7.48 -3.53 -5.75
C ARG A 323 8.32 -2.80 -6.76
N ASN A 324 8.58 -1.52 -6.54
CA ASN A 324 9.40 -0.75 -7.45
C ASN A 324 10.86 -1.23 -7.42
N HIS A 325 11.36 -1.70 -6.27
CA HIS A 325 12.70 -2.26 -6.19
C HIS A 325 12.85 -3.51 -7.06
N ILE A 326 11.96 -4.51 -6.91
CA ILE A 326 12.02 -5.75 -7.68
C ILE A 326 11.86 -5.49 -9.19
N LEU A 327 10.88 -4.66 -9.58
CA LEU A 327 10.68 -4.31 -11.00
C LEU A 327 11.85 -3.51 -11.61
N GLN A 328 12.66 -2.83 -10.80
CA GLN A 328 13.87 -2.15 -11.26
C GLN A 328 15.06 -3.10 -11.45
N LEU A 329 15.11 -4.23 -10.72
CA LEU A 329 16.18 -5.23 -10.88
C LEU A 329 16.18 -5.82 -12.31
N ASP A 330 15.00 -6.08 -12.87
CA ASP A 330 14.82 -6.52 -14.27
C ASP A 330 15.44 -5.51 -15.27
N ARG A 331 15.18 -4.21 -15.07
CA ARG A 331 15.67 -3.15 -15.96
C ARG A 331 17.19 -2.96 -15.88
N ALA A 332 17.78 -3.16 -14.69
CA ALA A 332 19.22 -3.06 -14.48
C ALA A 332 19.96 -4.23 -15.16
N GLY A 333 19.43 -5.45 -15.06
CA GLY A 333 19.96 -6.62 -15.78
C GLY A 333 19.97 -6.45 -17.30
N LYS A 334 18.88 -5.92 -17.86
CA LYS A 334 18.76 -5.65 -19.30
C LYS A 334 19.66 -4.51 -19.80
N ARG A 335 19.95 -3.49 -18.97
CA ARG A 335 20.80 -2.34 -19.35
C ARG A 335 22.29 -2.63 -19.27
N SER A 336 22.74 -3.37 -18.27
CA SER A 336 24.15 -3.77 -18.18
C SER A 336 24.52 -4.75 -19.29
N SER A 337 23.63 -5.71 -19.60
CA SER A 337 23.84 -6.66 -20.71
C SER A 337 23.93 -5.99 -22.09
N ARG A 338 23.41 -4.76 -22.25
CA ARG A 338 23.41 -4.01 -23.52
C ARG A 338 24.61 -3.08 -23.72
N ARG A 339 25.41 -2.82 -22.68
CA ARG A 339 26.59 -1.93 -22.75
C ARG A 339 27.93 -2.64 -22.54
N VAL A 340 27.92 -3.92 -22.14
CA VAL A 340 29.13 -4.67 -21.75
C VAL A 340 29.58 -5.66 -22.83
N VAL A 341 28.99 -5.64 -24.03
CA VAL A 341 29.38 -6.58 -25.11
C VAL A 341 30.59 -6.13 -25.92
N ASP A 342 31.22 -4.99 -25.61
CA ASP A 342 32.27 -4.47 -26.50
C ASP A 342 33.72 -4.77 -26.09
N ASN A 343 34.12 -5.08 -24.84
CA ASN A 343 35.54 -5.40 -24.52
C ASN A 343 35.80 -5.94 -23.08
N LEU A 344 35.20 -7.06 -22.66
CA LEU A 344 35.63 -7.77 -21.42
C LEU A 344 35.61 -9.28 -21.61
N GLU A 345 36.57 -9.98 -21.02
CA GLU A 345 36.68 -11.45 -21.10
C GLU A 345 35.50 -12.15 -20.40
N GLN A 346 35.05 -13.26 -20.98
CA GLN A 346 33.81 -13.96 -20.61
C GLN A 346 33.72 -14.42 -19.14
N GLU A 347 34.86 -14.59 -18.44
CA GLU A 347 34.90 -15.05 -17.06
C GLU A 347 34.53 -13.95 -16.04
N GLU A 348 34.92 -12.69 -16.29
CA GLU A 348 34.58 -11.55 -15.42
C GLU A 348 33.11 -11.15 -15.54
N ILE A 349 32.54 -11.29 -16.73
CA ILE A 349 31.11 -11.11 -17.00
C ILE A 349 30.31 -12.18 -16.23
N SER A 350 30.76 -13.43 -16.20
CA SER A 350 30.03 -14.49 -15.47
C SER A 350 29.91 -14.17 -13.96
N GLN A 351 30.95 -13.63 -13.32
CA GLN A 351 30.92 -13.31 -11.87
C GLN A 351 30.07 -12.08 -11.51
N ILE A 352 30.04 -11.06 -12.38
CA ILE A 352 29.25 -9.83 -12.15
C ILE A 352 27.75 -10.09 -12.38
N TYR A 353 27.40 -10.94 -13.36
CA TYR A 353 26.02 -11.22 -13.74
C TYR A 353 25.40 -12.44 -13.02
N GLN A 354 26.21 -13.27 -12.35
CA GLN A 354 25.74 -14.39 -11.51
C GLN A 354 24.78 -13.99 -10.37
N ASN A 355 24.67 -12.70 -10.04
CA ASN A 355 23.87 -12.22 -8.90
C ASN A 355 22.74 -11.25 -9.27
N ILE A 356 22.46 -11.02 -10.56
CA ILE A 356 21.27 -10.25 -10.95
C ILE A 356 20.07 -11.19 -10.83
N PRO A 357 19.15 -10.95 -9.89
CA PRO A 357 18.02 -11.84 -9.74
C PRO A 357 17.19 -11.87 -11.02
N GLU A 358 16.67 -13.03 -11.38
CA GLU A 358 15.76 -13.21 -12.51
C GLU A 358 14.66 -12.14 -12.50
N PRO A 359 14.20 -11.71 -13.68
CA PRO A 359 13.12 -10.74 -13.76
C PRO A 359 11.86 -11.30 -13.07
N GLY A 360 11.27 -10.45 -12.24
CA GLY A 360 10.04 -10.76 -11.51
C GLY A 360 8.89 -9.99 -12.07
N GLU A 361 7.75 -10.65 -12.23
CA GLU A 361 6.52 -10.02 -12.64
C GLU A 361 5.55 -9.91 -11.47
N VAL A 362 4.73 -8.85 -11.48
CA VAL A 362 3.67 -8.72 -10.48
C VAL A 362 2.55 -9.67 -10.85
N PHE A 363 2.32 -10.68 -10.01
CA PHE A 363 1.23 -11.62 -10.16
C PHE A 363 -0.08 -11.06 -9.59
N SER A 364 -0.03 -10.49 -8.38
CA SER A 364 -1.18 -9.86 -7.71
C SER A 364 -0.69 -8.80 -6.71
N PRO A 365 -1.54 -7.89 -6.21
CA PRO A 365 -2.91 -7.61 -6.61
C PRO A 365 -3.03 -6.81 -7.92
N CYS A 366 -1.96 -6.13 -8.34
CA CYS A 366 -2.02 -5.26 -9.52
C CYS A 366 -2.20 -6.12 -10.77
N PRO A 367 -3.20 -5.85 -11.62
CA PRO A 367 -3.33 -6.54 -12.91
C PRO A 367 -2.35 -6.02 -13.97
N HIS A 368 -1.49 -5.07 -13.61
CA HIS A 368 -0.56 -4.39 -14.49
C HIS A 368 0.89 -4.48 -13.98
N LYS A 369 1.82 -4.44 -14.93
CA LYS A 369 3.28 -4.48 -14.69
C LYS A 369 3.92 -3.07 -14.60
N VAL A 370 3.16 -2.00 -14.90
CA VAL A 370 3.64 -0.60 -14.89
C VAL A 370 3.61 0.06 -13.50
N VAL A 371 4.04 1.33 -13.38
CA VAL A 371 3.94 2.11 -12.13
C VAL A 371 2.49 2.14 -11.64
N CYS A 372 2.28 1.94 -10.34
CA CYS A 372 0.94 1.91 -9.77
C CYS A 372 0.24 3.28 -9.94
N PRO A 373 -0.95 3.36 -10.55
CA PRO A 373 -1.66 4.63 -10.73
C PRO A 373 -2.10 5.27 -9.41
N ARG A 374 -2.19 4.49 -8.32
CA ARG A 374 -2.43 5.01 -6.97
C ARG A 374 -1.19 5.60 -6.30
N GLN A 375 0.02 5.27 -6.78
CA GLN A 375 1.26 5.79 -6.21
C GLN A 375 1.62 7.20 -6.70
N VAL A 376 1.15 7.58 -7.90
CA VAL A 376 1.58 8.82 -8.59
C VAL A 376 1.17 10.11 -7.87
N LYS A 377 0.27 10.05 -6.89
CA LYS A 377 -0.19 11.25 -6.17
C LYS A 377 0.48 11.36 -4.80
N ALA A 378 1.61 12.07 -4.75
CA ALA A 378 2.43 12.29 -3.54
C ALA A 378 1.67 12.86 -2.31
N ASN A 379 0.47 13.41 -2.50
CA ASN A 379 -0.39 13.97 -1.44
C ASN A 379 -1.75 13.28 -1.31
N SER A 380 -1.92 12.08 -1.87
CA SER A 380 -3.21 11.38 -1.81
C SER A 380 -3.24 10.39 -0.64
N SER A 381 -4.22 10.53 0.25
CA SER A 381 -4.58 9.52 1.27
C SER A 381 -5.13 8.21 0.66
N VAL A 382 -5.11 8.09 -0.67
CA VAL A 382 -5.70 6.99 -1.43
C VAL A 382 -4.68 5.87 -1.58
N VAL A 383 -4.70 4.97 -0.61
CA VAL A 383 -3.87 3.75 -0.59
C VAL A 383 -4.56 2.61 -1.34
N CYS A 384 -3.79 1.66 -1.88
CA CYS A 384 -4.33 0.40 -2.40
C CYS A 384 -4.22 -0.69 -1.32
N HIS A 385 -5.28 -0.85 -0.54
CA HIS A 385 -5.42 -1.94 0.43
C HIS A 385 -6.71 -2.72 0.19
N PHE A 386 -6.86 -3.86 0.87
CA PHE A 386 -8.04 -4.71 0.76
C PHE A 386 -8.56 -5.07 2.15
N PRO A 387 -9.90 -5.18 2.31
CA PRO A 387 -10.48 -5.58 3.58
C PRO A 387 -10.37 -7.09 3.77
N ILE A 388 -10.25 -7.49 5.03
CA ILE A 388 -10.40 -8.87 5.49
C ILE A 388 -11.40 -8.91 6.64
N SER A 389 -12.24 -9.95 6.66
CA SER A 389 -13.13 -10.26 7.78
C SER A 389 -12.66 -11.55 8.44
N PHE A 390 -12.52 -11.53 9.75
CA PHE A 390 -12.01 -12.66 10.53
C PHE A 390 -12.75 -12.76 11.86
N ARG A 391 -12.79 -13.95 12.46
CA ARG A 391 -13.28 -14.12 13.83
C ARG A 391 -12.11 -14.00 14.81
N PRO A 392 -12.20 -13.12 15.83
CA PRO A 392 -11.17 -13.05 16.86
C PRO A 392 -11.15 -14.36 17.66
N LEU A 393 -10.05 -14.62 18.38
CA LEU A 393 -10.00 -15.76 19.29
C LEU A 393 -11.14 -15.69 20.31
N PRO A 394 -11.76 -16.83 20.71
CA PRO A 394 -12.85 -16.85 21.67
C PRO A 394 -12.54 -16.05 22.95
N PHE A 395 -11.28 -16.12 23.39
CA PHE A 395 -10.71 -15.39 24.52
C PHE A 395 -10.84 -13.85 24.44
N MET A 396 -10.91 -13.27 23.23
CA MET A 396 -11.08 -11.83 23.02
C MET A 396 -12.55 -11.38 23.03
N SER A 397 -13.52 -12.28 22.88
CA SER A 397 -14.91 -11.92 22.64
C SER A 397 -15.79 -12.20 23.87
N PHE A 398 -16.42 -11.16 24.43
CA PHE A 398 -17.53 -11.32 25.40
C PHE A 398 -18.84 -11.73 24.72
N ARG A 399 -18.92 -11.55 23.39
CA ARG A 399 -20.10 -11.83 22.58
C ARG A 399 -19.69 -12.80 21.49
N TYR A 400 -20.24 -14.01 21.55
CA TYR A 400 -20.00 -15.18 20.68
C TYR A 400 -20.13 -14.95 19.15
N ALA A 401 -20.24 -13.71 18.63
CA ALA A 401 -20.51 -13.46 17.21
C ALA A 401 -20.08 -12.09 16.63
N SER A 402 -19.08 -11.36 17.16
CA SER A 402 -18.62 -10.13 16.46
C SER A 402 -17.42 -10.42 15.56
N THR A 403 -17.70 -10.74 14.29
CA THR A 403 -16.68 -10.73 13.22
C THR A 403 -15.97 -9.38 13.20
N MET A 404 -14.64 -9.38 13.16
CA MET A 404 -13.82 -8.17 13.04
C MET A 404 -13.43 -7.92 11.59
N THR A 405 -13.11 -6.66 11.28
CA THR A 405 -12.57 -6.29 9.96
C THR A 405 -11.24 -5.56 10.11
N SER A 406 -10.34 -5.82 9.18
CA SER A 406 -9.06 -5.11 9.05
C SER A 406 -8.73 -4.87 7.59
N ARG A 407 -7.63 -4.17 7.33
CA ARG A 407 -7.13 -3.87 5.99
C ARG A 407 -5.66 -4.26 5.87
N TYR A 408 -5.28 -4.74 4.71
CA TYR A 408 -3.90 -5.12 4.39
C TYR A 408 -3.50 -4.63 3.00
N SER A 409 -2.21 -4.38 2.83
CA SER A 409 -1.57 -4.11 1.54
C SER A 409 -0.67 -5.28 1.22
N TYR A 410 -0.62 -5.73 -0.02
CA TYR A 410 0.23 -6.86 -0.39
C TYR A 410 0.70 -6.76 -1.83
N VAL A 411 1.72 -7.55 -2.16
CA VAL A 411 2.14 -7.84 -3.53
C VAL A 411 2.67 -9.27 -3.59
N VAL A 412 2.29 -9.98 -4.65
CA VAL A 412 2.83 -11.28 -5.00
C VAL A 412 3.61 -11.11 -6.30
N PHE A 413 4.87 -11.54 -6.29
CA PHE A 413 5.68 -11.67 -7.50
C PHE A 413 5.72 -13.12 -7.93
N GLU A 414 5.71 -13.33 -9.24
CA GLU A 414 6.05 -14.60 -9.86
C GLU A 414 7.36 -14.41 -10.61
N LYS A 415 8.29 -15.35 -10.45
CA LYS A 415 9.47 -15.44 -11.31
C LYS A 415 9.03 -15.85 -12.70
N SER A 416 9.50 -15.15 -13.71
CA SER A 416 9.29 -15.57 -15.10
C SER A 416 9.85 -16.98 -15.27
N ALA A 417 9.06 -17.87 -15.85
CA ALA A 417 9.56 -19.15 -16.32
C ALA A 417 10.71 -18.93 -17.31
N ALA A 418 11.65 -19.88 -17.38
CA ALA A 418 12.43 -20.01 -18.61
C ALA A 418 11.45 -20.19 -19.78
N GLU A 419 11.74 -19.57 -20.93
CA GLU A 419 10.82 -19.54 -22.10
C GLU A 419 10.15 -20.91 -22.32
N GLY A 420 8.82 -20.94 -22.25
CA GLY A 420 8.00 -22.14 -22.53
C GLY A 420 7.61 -23.02 -21.34
N GLN A 421 7.98 -22.70 -20.09
CA GLN A 421 7.67 -23.57 -18.94
C GLN A 421 6.30 -23.32 -18.27
N TYR A 422 5.72 -22.13 -18.36
CA TYR A 422 4.40 -21.83 -17.79
C TYR A 422 3.54 -21.05 -18.79
N GLU A 423 2.25 -21.39 -18.90
CA GLU A 423 1.29 -20.60 -19.66
C GLU A 423 1.05 -19.25 -18.96
N GLU A 424 1.19 -18.15 -19.72
CA GLU A 424 0.77 -16.83 -19.24
C GLU A 424 -0.72 -16.91 -18.86
N PRO A 425 -1.13 -16.40 -17.69
CA PRO A 425 -2.54 -16.38 -17.32
C PRO A 425 -3.27 -15.51 -18.34
N SER A 426 -4.19 -16.12 -19.07
CA SER A 426 -5.03 -15.46 -20.07
C SER A 426 -5.89 -14.33 -19.47
N GLU A 427 -6.13 -14.37 -18.15
CA GLU A 427 -7.07 -13.50 -17.46
C GLU A 427 -6.42 -12.20 -16.94
N GLN A 428 -6.43 -11.16 -17.76
CA GLN A 428 -6.00 -9.80 -17.38
C GLN A 428 -7.14 -8.97 -16.77
N TRP A 429 -7.96 -9.59 -15.92
CA TRP A 429 -9.15 -8.95 -15.40
C TRP A 429 -8.86 -7.76 -14.49
N PRO A 430 -9.63 -6.68 -14.63
CA PRO A 430 -9.50 -5.54 -13.74
C PRO A 430 -9.84 -5.93 -12.29
N ARG A 431 -9.14 -5.31 -11.34
CA ARG A 431 -9.36 -5.53 -9.90
C ARG A 431 -10.09 -4.36 -9.28
N LEU A 432 -11.13 -4.64 -8.49
CA LEU A 432 -11.81 -3.64 -7.69
C LEU A 432 -10.91 -3.08 -6.59
N VAL A 433 -10.74 -1.76 -6.59
CA VAL A 433 -9.85 -1.04 -5.67
C VAL A 433 -10.60 -0.22 -4.61
N GLU A 434 -11.93 -0.32 -4.58
CA GLU A 434 -12.79 0.17 -3.50
C GLU A 434 -14.09 -0.65 -3.44
N SER A 435 -14.87 -0.46 -2.37
CA SER A 435 -16.22 -1.03 -2.27
C SER A 435 -17.14 -0.52 -3.38
N VAL A 436 -17.89 -1.43 -4.00
CA VAL A 436 -18.91 -1.09 -5.00
C VAL A 436 -19.96 -0.16 -4.38
N ARG A 437 -20.21 0.97 -5.05
CA ARG A 437 -21.25 1.93 -4.61
C ARG A 437 -22.58 1.52 -5.22
N LYS A 438 -23.44 0.91 -4.41
CA LYS A 438 -24.78 0.47 -4.82
C LYS A 438 -25.76 1.63 -4.72
N ARG A 439 -26.46 1.92 -5.82
CA ARG A 439 -27.59 2.86 -5.88
C ARG A 439 -28.84 2.14 -6.37
N HIS A 440 -29.98 2.83 -6.40
CA HIS A 440 -31.28 2.24 -6.72
C HIS A 440 -31.28 1.52 -8.09
N HIS A 441 -30.74 2.16 -9.15
CA HIS A 441 -30.70 1.61 -10.51
C HIS A 441 -29.31 1.42 -11.11
N HIS A 442 -28.26 1.69 -10.34
CA HIS A 442 -26.89 1.53 -10.82
C HIS A 442 -25.93 1.04 -9.75
N ALA A 443 -24.85 0.41 -10.18
CA ALA A 443 -23.68 0.11 -9.38
C ALA A 443 -22.47 0.82 -9.97
N ILE A 444 -21.61 1.36 -9.10
CA ILE A 444 -20.37 2.02 -9.51
C ILE A 444 -19.21 1.16 -9.04
N CYS A 445 -18.44 0.67 -10.01
CA CYS A 445 -17.27 -0.17 -9.83
C CYS A 445 -16.03 0.64 -10.21
N ARG A 446 -15.11 0.87 -9.27
CA ARG A 446 -13.81 1.46 -9.60
C ARG A 446 -12.74 0.40 -9.55
N MET A 447 -11.97 0.35 -10.63
CA MET A 447 -11.09 -0.76 -10.89
C MET A 447 -9.72 -0.29 -11.39
N CYS A 448 -8.70 -1.07 -11.05
CA CYS A 448 -7.39 -0.97 -11.68
C CYS A 448 -7.36 -1.94 -12.86
N CYS A 449 -6.88 -1.48 -14.01
CA CYS A 449 -6.84 -2.25 -15.26
C CYS A 449 -5.42 -2.70 -15.61
N SER A 450 -5.28 -3.69 -16.49
CA SER A 450 -3.99 -4.23 -16.93
C SER A 450 -3.11 -3.23 -17.68
N ASP A 451 -3.73 -2.22 -18.29
CA ASP A 451 -3.06 -1.06 -18.90
C ASP A 451 -2.46 -0.07 -17.88
N GLY A 452 -2.64 -0.30 -16.58
CA GLY A 452 -2.15 0.58 -15.52
C GLY A 452 -3.00 1.82 -15.28
N THR A 453 -4.23 1.85 -15.78
CA THR A 453 -5.18 2.94 -15.55
C THR A 453 -6.21 2.60 -14.47
N LEU A 454 -6.79 3.63 -13.86
CA LEU A 454 -7.95 3.50 -12.98
C LEU A 454 -9.21 3.88 -13.76
N LYS A 455 -10.14 2.93 -13.90
CA LYS A 455 -11.41 3.14 -14.61
C LYS A 455 -12.59 3.07 -13.65
N GLU A 456 -13.65 3.84 -13.93
CA GLU A 456 -14.93 3.80 -13.23
C GLU A 456 -15.99 3.31 -14.19
N LEU A 457 -16.60 2.15 -13.89
CA LEU A 457 -17.71 1.57 -14.61
C LEU A 457 -19.00 1.83 -13.85
N ILE A 458 -20.01 2.36 -14.54
CA ILE A 458 -21.36 2.57 -14.01
C ILE A 458 -22.31 1.62 -14.73
N THR A 459 -22.69 0.53 -14.07
CA THR A 459 -23.59 -0.47 -14.64
C THR A 459 -25.02 -0.16 -14.26
N THR A 460 -25.93 -0.11 -15.23
CA THR A 460 -27.37 0.03 -15.05
C THR A 460 -28.10 -1.18 -15.62
N ARG A 461 -29.30 -1.44 -15.11
CA ARG A 461 -30.16 -2.54 -15.61
C ARG A 461 -30.53 -2.38 -17.09
N ASP A 462 -30.68 -1.14 -17.56
CA ASP A 462 -31.19 -0.85 -18.91
C ASP A 462 -30.09 -0.80 -19.98
N LYS A 463 -28.83 -0.52 -19.59
CA LYS A 463 -27.72 -0.32 -20.56
C LYS A 463 -26.75 -1.50 -20.65
N HIS A 464 -26.81 -2.44 -19.71
CA HIS A 464 -25.88 -3.55 -19.63
C HIS A 464 -26.65 -4.86 -19.49
N THR A 465 -26.00 -5.97 -19.84
CA THR A 465 -26.59 -7.29 -19.66
C THR A 465 -26.98 -7.53 -18.19
N GLY A 466 -28.10 -8.22 -17.96
CA GLY A 466 -28.54 -8.60 -16.61
C GLY A 466 -27.44 -9.28 -15.80
N PRO A 467 -26.72 -10.27 -16.37
CA PRO A 467 -25.48 -10.83 -15.82
C PRO A 467 -24.45 -9.81 -15.34
N LEU A 468 -24.03 -8.86 -16.19
CA LEU A 468 -23.00 -7.86 -15.86
C LEU A 468 -23.46 -6.95 -14.72
N TYR A 469 -24.72 -6.47 -14.78
CA TYR A 469 -25.31 -5.64 -13.72
C TYR A 469 -25.38 -6.37 -12.38
N ASN A 470 -25.82 -7.63 -12.39
CA ASN A 470 -25.93 -8.46 -11.19
C ASN A 470 -24.54 -8.75 -10.59
N LEU A 471 -23.55 -9.09 -11.41
CA LEU A 471 -22.17 -9.29 -10.99
C LEU A 471 -21.59 -8.03 -10.35
N SER A 472 -21.77 -6.88 -11.00
CA SER A 472 -21.31 -5.59 -10.49
C SER A 472 -21.88 -5.28 -9.11
N ARG A 473 -23.18 -5.54 -8.88
CA ARG A 473 -23.81 -5.33 -7.57
C ARG A 473 -23.36 -6.30 -6.49
N GLN A 474 -22.94 -7.51 -6.86
CA GLN A 474 -22.52 -8.53 -5.93
C GLN A 474 -21.02 -8.50 -5.65
N ALA A 475 -20.22 -7.86 -6.51
CA ALA A 475 -18.78 -7.76 -6.37
C ALA A 475 -18.37 -7.03 -5.08
N LYS A 476 -17.24 -7.45 -4.52
CA LYS A 476 -16.64 -6.94 -3.28
C LYS A 476 -15.29 -6.31 -3.58
N TRP A 477 -14.84 -5.47 -2.65
CA TRP A 477 -13.53 -4.83 -2.74
C TRP A 477 -12.42 -5.90 -2.77
N GLY A 478 -11.63 -5.88 -3.84
CA GLY A 478 -10.53 -6.81 -4.09
C GLY A 478 -10.85 -7.91 -5.09
N ASP A 479 -12.12 -8.10 -5.44
CA ASP A 479 -12.54 -9.07 -6.46
C ASP A 479 -11.92 -8.69 -7.81
N ARG A 480 -11.51 -9.72 -8.57
CA ARG A 480 -11.18 -9.61 -10.00
C ARG A 480 -12.47 -9.86 -10.77
N ILE A 481 -12.82 -8.92 -11.64
CA ILE A 481 -14.11 -8.93 -12.34
C ILE A 481 -13.85 -9.17 -13.83
N PRO A 482 -14.52 -10.16 -14.47
CA PRO A 482 -14.32 -10.52 -15.87
C PRO A 482 -14.96 -9.50 -16.81
N PHE A 483 -14.58 -8.24 -16.65
CA PHE A 483 -15.05 -7.13 -17.45
C PHE A 483 -14.00 -6.78 -18.49
N VAL A 484 -14.41 -6.84 -19.75
CA VAL A 484 -13.61 -6.42 -20.89
C VAL A 484 -14.21 -5.15 -21.48
N PRO A 485 -13.38 -4.19 -21.95
CA PRO A 485 -13.89 -3.13 -22.81
C PRO A 485 -14.56 -3.75 -24.02
N GLU A 486 -15.73 -3.27 -24.41
CA GLU A 486 -16.41 -3.72 -25.63
C GLU A 486 -15.48 -3.50 -26.83
N LYS A 487 -15.36 -4.50 -27.72
CA LYS A 487 -14.55 -4.38 -28.94
C LYS A 487 -15.16 -3.25 -29.80
N ARG A 488 -14.51 -2.09 -29.82
CA ARG A 488 -14.87 -1.01 -30.73
C ARG A 488 -14.62 -1.43 -32.17
N SER A 489 -15.48 -1.01 -33.09
CA SER A 489 -15.13 -1.11 -34.51
C SER A 489 -13.85 -0.31 -34.80
N PRO A 490 -13.09 -0.64 -35.85
CA PRO A 490 -11.89 0.14 -36.22
C PRO A 490 -12.17 1.64 -36.38
N GLU A 491 -13.38 2.00 -36.82
CA GLU A 491 -13.85 3.38 -37.00
C GLU A 491 -14.15 4.06 -35.66
N GLU A 492 -14.79 3.36 -34.72
CA GLU A 492 -15.05 3.85 -33.36
C GLU A 492 -13.76 4.00 -32.56
N GLN A 493 -12.79 3.10 -32.75
CA GLN A 493 -11.48 3.18 -32.12
C GLN A 493 -10.70 4.39 -32.63
N LYS A 494 -10.70 4.63 -33.95
CA LYS A 494 -10.09 5.82 -34.55
C LYS A 494 -10.73 7.12 -34.04
N ALA A 495 -12.06 7.18 -33.97
CA ALA A 495 -12.78 8.33 -33.43
C ALA A 495 -12.47 8.57 -31.93
N TYR A 496 -12.31 7.49 -31.15
CA TYR A 496 -11.90 7.60 -29.75
C TYR A 496 -10.48 8.13 -29.60
N ASP A 497 -9.52 7.59 -30.36
CA ASP A 497 -8.12 8.02 -30.31
C ASP A 497 -7.98 9.50 -30.74
N GLU A 498 -8.72 9.93 -31.77
CA GLU A 498 -8.83 11.34 -32.19
C GLU A 498 -9.44 12.22 -31.07
N SER A 499 -10.46 11.75 -30.36
CA SER A 499 -11.07 12.46 -29.23
C SER A 499 -10.12 12.59 -28.02
N LEU A 500 -9.27 11.58 -27.79
CA LEU A 500 -8.31 11.54 -26.70
C LEU A 500 -7.17 12.53 -26.92
N VAL A 501 -6.68 12.61 -28.16
CA VAL A 501 -5.69 13.61 -28.61
C VAL A 501 -6.26 15.02 -28.45
N ARG A 502 -7.53 15.24 -28.83
CA ARG A 502 -8.22 16.53 -28.67
C ARG A 502 -8.43 16.94 -27.21
N SER A 503 -8.63 15.96 -26.32
CA SER A 503 -8.82 16.22 -24.88
C SER A 503 -7.53 16.50 -24.09
N LYS A 504 -6.35 16.20 -24.68
CA LYS A 504 -5.02 16.42 -24.09
C LYS A 504 -4.35 17.73 -24.53
N GLN A 505 -4.92 18.45 -25.50
CA GLN A 505 -4.42 19.79 -25.86
C GLN A 505 -4.90 20.82 -24.82
N PRO A 506 -4.02 21.66 -24.24
CA PRO A 506 -4.44 22.79 -23.44
C PRO A 506 -5.25 23.74 -24.33
N SER A 507 -6.44 24.16 -23.90
CA SER A 507 -7.19 25.19 -24.61
C SER A 507 -6.47 26.54 -24.48
N LEU A 508 -5.55 26.81 -25.41
CA LEU A 508 -5.03 28.14 -25.68
C LEU A 508 -6.06 28.91 -26.51
N THR A 509 -7.14 29.35 -25.87
CA THR A 509 -8.07 30.34 -26.46
C THR A 509 -8.70 31.18 -25.36
N SER A 510 -7.99 32.21 -24.92
CA SER A 510 -8.56 33.54 -24.63
C SER A 510 -7.45 34.53 -24.30
N GLU A 511 -6.58 34.85 -25.27
CA GLU A 511 -5.81 36.09 -25.27
C GLU A 511 -5.17 36.23 -26.66
N ARG A 512 -5.26 37.44 -27.24
CA ARG A 512 -4.93 37.81 -28.64
C ARG A 512 -6.08 37.66 -29.65
N ALA A 513 -7.12 38.46 -29.43
CA ALA A 513 -7.65 39.24 -30.53
C ALA A 513 -6.90 40.58 -30.54
N GLY A 514 -6.26 40.89 -31.67
CA GLY A 514 -5.87 42.24 -32.01
C GLY A 514 -4.39 42.58 -31.84
N VAL A 515 -3.51 42.06 -32.70
CA VAL A 515 -2.40 42.85 -33.26
C VAL A 515 -2.05 42.32 -34.67
N ASN A 516 -2.17 43.25 -35.64
CA ASN A 516 -1.55 43.34 -36.97
C ASN A 516 -2.10 42.55 -38.16
N SER A 517 -2.74 43.30 -39.07
CA SER A 517 -2.49 43.20 -40.51
C SER A 517 -2.63 44.59 -41.16
N LEU A 518 -1.49 45.10 -41.62
CA LEU A 518 -1.26 45.89 -42.83
C LEU A 518 -1.98 47.25 -43.06
N GLU A 519 -1.11 48.26 -43.20
CA GLU A 519 -1.10 49.26 -44.29
C GLU A 519 -2.36 50.08 -44.56
N ASN A 520 -2.32 51.37 -44.17
CA ASN A 520 -2.52 52.54 -45.04
C ASN A 520 -2.39 53.85 -44.24
N LEU A 521 -1.55 54.77 -44.73
CA LEU A 521 -1.42 56.21 -44.37
C LEU A 521 -2.65 57.00 -44.89
N PRO A 522 -3.04 58.19 -44.36
CA PRO A 522 -2.26 59.46 -44.29
C PRO A 522 -2.29 60.14 -42.89
N GLU A 523 -1.22 60.81 -42.43
CA GLU A 523 -0.86 62.26 -42.55
C GLU A 523 -1.81 63.26 -41.86
N GLU A 524 -1.19 64.24 -41.17
CA GLU A 524 -1.75 65.42 -40.45
C GLU A 524 -2.34 65.13 -39.03
N ASP A 525 -2.15 65.90 -37.96
CA ASP A 525 -1.48 67.18 -37.72
C ASP A 525 -1.35 67.39 -36.18
N LEU A 526 -0.26 68.06 -35.79
CA LEU A 526 -0.14 69.10 -34.75
C LEU A 526 -0.42 68.87 -33.24
N ASP A 527 0.45 69.54 -32.48
CA ASP A 527 0.36 70.08 -31.11
C ASP A 527 0.53 69.15 -29.89
N THR A 528 1.68 69.24 -29.19
CA THR A 528 1.95 70.10 -28.01
C THR A 528 0.95 69.85 -26.87
N THR A 529 1.31 69.50 -25.64
CA THR A 529 2.18 70.24 -24.71
C THR A 529 2.57 69.40 -23.49
N ASN A 530 3.65 69.88 -22.90
CA ASN A 530 4.29 69.58 -21.62
C ASN A 530 3.40 69.64 -20.35
N HIS A 531 3.96 69.02 -19.30
CA HIS A 531 4.01 69.45 -17.87
C HIS A 531 3.12 68.83 -16.77
N ARG A 532 3.84 68.18 -15.83
CA ARG A 532 3.95 68.39 -14.36
C ARG A 532 2.69 68.53 -13.49
N GLY A 533 2.71 67.81 -12.35
CA GLY A 533 2.41 68.40 -11.03
C GLY A 533 1.51 67.58 -10.09
N SER A 534 2.14 66.91 -9.12
CA SER A 534 1.88 66.87 -7.65
C SER A 534 0.54 67.28 -6.98
N GLN A 535 0.37 66.69 -5.78
CA GLN A 535 -0.48 67.01 -4.58
C GLN A 535 -1.70 66.08 -4.41
N GLU A 536 -1.86 65.29 -3.32
CA GLU A 536 -2.02 65.56 -1.85
C GLU A 536 -3.35 66.21 -1.43
N GLU A 537 -3.81 65.81 -0.23
CA GLU A 537 -5.04 66.14 0.54
C GLU A 537 -6.25 65.20 0.28
N GLU A 538 -6.80 64.43 1.25
CA GLU A 538 -7.30 64.60 2.64
C GLU A 538 -8.85 64.60 2.67
N ASP A 539 -9.39 64.36 3.87
CA ASP A 539 -10.81 64.37 4.31
C ASP A 539 -11.60 63.04 4.25
N GLU A 540 -12.47 62.67 5.21
CA GLU A 540 -12.63 62.95 6.64
C GLU A 540 -13.74 61.98 7.16
N ASP A 541 -13.87 61.92 8.48
CA ASP A 541 -14.74 61.13 9.35
C ASP A 541 -16.24 60.99 9.03
N CYS A 542 -16.87 59.94 9.61
CA CYS A 542 -18.15 60.05 10.34
C CYS A 542 -18.39 58.82 11.25
N LEU A 543 -18.56 59.11 12.56
CA LEU A 543 -19.07 58.25 13.64
C LEU A 543 -20.59 58.45 13.82
N ASP A 544 -21.25 57.48 14.46
CA ASP A 544 -22.34 57.59 15.49
C ASP A 544 -22.97 56.18 15.69
N GLU A 545 -22.80 55.52 16.85
CA GLU A 545 -23.64 55.54 18.08
C GLU A 545 -25.05 54.93 17.88
N ASP A 546 -25.32 53.70 18.35
CA ASP A 546 -25.78 53.25 19.69
C ASP A 546 -27.31 52.99 19.69
N ASP A 547 -27.77 51.77 20.04
CA ASP A 547 -28.75 51.55 21.13
C ASP A 547 -29.06 50.04 21.38
N ARG A 548 -29.46 49.80 22.61
CA ARG A 548 -29.58 48.61 23.46
C ARG A 548 -30.71 47.65 23.08
N THR A 549 -30.61 46.38 23.50
CA THR A 549 -31.49 45.77 24.56
C THR A 549 -31.24 44.27 24.80
N SER A 550 -30.87 43.98 26.06
CA SER A 550 -31.21 42.84 26.95
C SER A 550 -31.96 41.58 26.45
N LYS A 551 -31.31 40.40 26.69
CA LYS A 551 -31.70 39.19 27.51
C LYS A 551 -33.22 38.84 27.72
N PRO A 552 -33.62 37.57 28.03
CA PRO A 552 -32.86 36.55 28.78
C PRO A 552 -33.01 35.05 28.38
N SER A 553 -32.20 34.26 29.08
CA SER A 553 -32.20 32.82 29.33
C SER A 553 -33.52 32.20 29.80
N ARG A 554 -33.73 30.91 29.49
CA ARG A 554 -34.37 29.94 30.41
C ARG A 554 -33.99 28.49 30.09
N ASP A 555 -33.95 27.72 31.16
CA ASP A 555 -33.42 26.37 31.36
C ASP A 555 -34.22 25.24 30.69
N LEU A 556 -33.51 24.16 30.32
CA LEU A 556 -33.72 22.77 30.80
C LEU A 556 -32.59 21.85 30.32
#